data_AF-A0A1G1W0S8-F1
#
_entry.id   AF-A0A1G1W0S8-F1
#
_cell.length_a   1.000
_cell.length_b   1.000
_cell.length_c   1.000
_cell.angle_alpha   90.00
_cell.angle_beta   90.00
_cell.angle_gamma   90.00
#
_symmetry.space_group_name_H-M   'P 1'
#
loop_
_entity.id
_entity.type
_entity.pdbx_description
1 polymer ?
#
loop_
_entity_poly.entity_id
_entity_poly.type
_entity_poly.pdbx_seq_one_letter_code
_entity_poly.pdbx_strand_id
1 'polypeptide(L)'
;MKSLLIAVAALALGATLGVAGLNSISAATNSNGSSLVENLAEKFNTTTEEVKGVFEQTREERREEMQKEFEENLDQAVKDGKITAEQKETILSKHSEIEKKMEEVRTAQEDLRNWADENDIDLQEIMPGKGFGGPGMRGLGM
;
A
#
# COMPACT_ATOMS: atom_id res chain seq x y z
N MET A 1 -37.41 -2.86 19.25
CA MET A 1 -36.19 -2.47 18.53
C MET A 1 -35.26 -3.67 18.56
N LYS A 2 -34.92 -4.24 17.41
CA LYS A 2 -34.18 -5.51 17.28
C LYS A 2 -32.68 -5.19 17.37
N SER A 3 -32.02 -5.85 18.29
CA SER A 3 -30.60 -5.79 18.63
C SER A 3 -29.70 -6.16 17.44
N LEU A 4 -28.77 -5.28 17.08
CA LEU A 4 -27.61 -5.63 16.27
C LEU A 4 -26.53 -6.21 17.19
N LEU A 5 -26.53 -7.53 17.29
CA LEU A 5 -25.46 -8.32 17.88
C LEU A 5 -24.31 -8.37 16.86
N ILE A 6 -23.24 -7.61 17.10
CA ILE A 6 -21.96 -7.87 16.44
C ILE A 6 -21.33 -9.03 17.21
N ALA A 7 -21.42 -10.23 16.64
CA ALA A 7 -20.77 -11.42 17.16
C ALA A 7 -19.26 -11.25 17.04
N VAL A 8 -18.59 -10.97 18.17
CA VAL A 8 -17.14 -11.08 18.30
C VAL A 8 -16.80 -12.55 18.27
N ALA A 9 -16.43 -13.06 17.09
CA ALA A 9 -15.82 -14.38 16.97
C ALA A 9 -14.42 -14.30 17.57
N ALA A 10 -14.27 -14.83 18.79
CA ALA A 10 -12.99 -15.00 19.45
C ALA A 10 -12.11 -15.96 18.62
N LEU A 11 -11.14 -15.43 17.88
CA LEU A 11 -10.00 -16.19 17.41
C LEU A 11 -8.92 -16.13 18.48
N ALA A 12 -8.94 -17.14 19.35
CA ALA A 12 -7.83 -17.49 20.21
C ALA A 12 -6.65 -17.94 19.34
N LEU A 13 -5.69 -17.03 19.10
CA LEU A 13 -4.33 -17.41 18.74
C LEU A 13 -3.47 -17.26 19.99
N GLY A 14 -3.30 -18.38 20.68
CA GLY A 14 -2.27 -18.52 21.69
C GLY A 14 -0.90 -18.44 21.04
N ALA A 15 -0.15 -17.39 21.37
CA ALA A 15 1.30 -17.38 21.30
C ALA A 15 1.82 -16.61 22.51
N THR A 16 2.05 -17.33 23.60
CA THR A 16 2.90 -16.86 24.70
C THR A 16 4.34 -16.81 24.22
N LEU A 17 4.85 -15.62 23.88
CA LEU A 17 6.29 -15.37 23.79
C LEU A 17 6.63 -14.00 24.37
N GLY A 18 7.31 -14.03 25.52
CA GLY A 18 8.38 -13.10 25.90
C GLY A 18 8.04 -11.64 26.11
N VAL A 19 7.84 -11.23 27.36
CA VAL A 19 8.06 -9.85 27.80
C VAL A 19 9.55 -9.54 27.68
N ALA A 20 9.97 -8.85 26.62
CA ALA A 20 11.31 -8.27 26.51
C ALA A 20 11.24 -6.97 25.70
N GLY A 21 11.38 -5.84 26.39
CA GLY A 21 11.73 -4.55 25.78
C GLY A 21 10.58 -3.71 25.24
N LEU A 22 9.76 -3.15 26.13
CA LEU A 22 9.00 -1.92 25.84
C LEU A 22 10.00 -0.77 25.68
N ASN A 23 10.60 -0.59 24.50
CA ASN A 23 11.33 0.62 24.11
C ASN A 23 11.48 0.65 22.59
N SER A 24 10.50 1.24 21.90
CA SER A 24 10.63 2.02 20.66
C SER A 24 9.26 2.60 20.29
N ILE A 25 8.69 3.43 21.17
CA ILE A 25 7.71 4.42 20.72
C ILE A 25 8.47 5.72 20.59
N SER A 26 8.95 5.97 19.38
CA SER A 26 9.19 7.32 18.89
C SER A 26 8.83 7.33 17.41
N ALA A 27 7.53 7.42 17.12
CA ALA A 27 7.07 8.13 15.94
C ALA A 27 7.38 9.61 16.16
N ALA A 28 8.67 9.96 16.14
CA ALA A 28 9.12 11.33 16.14
C ALA A 28 9.02 11.79 14.68
N THR A 29 7.82 12.21 14.30
CA THR A 29 7.63 12.97 13.08
C THR A 29 8.43 14.26 13.21
N ASN A 30 9.32 14.53 12.27
CA ASN A 30 9.59 15.91 11.92
C ASN A 30 9.65 16.10 10.40
N SER A 31 8.47 15.92 9.78
CA SER A 31 8.03 16.75 8.65
C SER A 31 6.56 17.18 8.87
N ASN A 32 6.31 17.83 10.01
CA ASN A 32 5.22 18.77 10.30
C ASN A 32 3.76 18.43 9.92
N GLY A 33 3.35 17.16 9.91
CA GLY A 33 1.95 16.76 9.93
C GLY A 33 1.78 15.33 10.44
N SER A 34 0.88 15.12 11.40
CA SER A 34 0.49 13.76 11.83
C SER A 34 -0.02 12.98 10.63
N SER A 35 0.37 11.70 10.51
CA SER A 35 -0.01 10.88 9.37
C SER A 35 -1.53 10.66 9.33
N LEU A 36 -2.10 10.43 8.14
CA LEU A 36 -3.54 10.12 8.02
C LEU A 36 -3.94 8.92 8.91
N VAL A 37 -3.04 7.96 9.07
CA VAL A 37 -3.24 6.77 9.91
C VAL A 37 -3.33 7.15 11.38
N GLU A 38 -2.40 7.97 11.89
CA GLU A 38 -2.42 8.47 13.27
C GLU A 38 -3.68 9.31 13.56
N ASN A 39 -4.03 10.25 12.67
CA ASN A 39 -5.23 11.06 12.84
C ASN A 39 -6.51 10.21 12.88
N LEU A 40 -6.59 9.15 12.08
CA LEU A 40 -7.72 8.22 12.08
C LEU A 40 -7.72 7.36 13.35
N ALA A 41 -6.55 6.87 13.78
CA ALA A 41 -6.39 6.11 15.02
C ALA A 41 -6.88 6.93 16.23
N GLU A 42 -6.42 8.17 16.36
CA GLU A 42 -6.84 9.09 17.42
C GLU A 42 -8.34 9.43 17.34
N LYS A 43 -8.83 9.81 16.16
CA LYS A 43 -10.23 10.25 15.99
C LYS A 43 -11.24 9.15 16.31
N PHE A 44 -10.91 7.91 15.99
CA PHE A 44 -11.78 6.76 16.19
C PHE A 44 -11.39 5.91 17.41
N ASN A 45 -10.40 6.34 18.19
CA ASN A 45 -9.91 5.64 19.38
C ASN A 45 -9.59 4.15 19.08
N THR A 46 -8.83 3.93 18.01
CA THR A 46 -8.37 2.64 17.47
C THR A 46 -6.85 2.66 17.35
N THR A 47 -6.22 1.53 17.05
CA THR A 47 -4.74 1.50 16.90
C THR A 47 -4.30 1.84 15.48
N THR A 48 -3.06 2.32 15.36
CA THR A 48 -2.41 2.57 14.06
C THR A 48 -2.34 1.29 13.22
N GLU A 49 -2.16 0.13 13.87
CA GLU A 49 -2.12 -1.18 13.24
C GLU A 49 -3.47 -1.59 12.66
N GLU A 50 -4.57 -1.37 13.39
CA GLU A 50 -5.92 -1.63 12.89
C GLU A 50 -6.24 -0.78 11.66
N VAL A 51 -5.86 0.51 11.69
CA VAL A 51 -6.05 1.41 10.55
C VAL A 51 -5.18 0.97 9.36
N LYS A 52 -3.89 0.64 9.59
CA LYS A 52 -3.01 0.11 8.54
C LYS A 52 -3.58 -1.14 7.88
N GLY A 53 -4.09 -2.08 8.68
CA GLY A 53 -4.71 -3.30 8.18
C GLY A 53 -5.90 -3.03 7.24
N VAL A 54 -6.75 -2.04 7.55
CA VAL A 54 -7.85 -1.65 6.65
C VAL A 54 -7.33 -1.08 5.33
N PHE A 55 -6.28 -0.24 5.37
CA PHE A 55 -5.68 0.31 4.15
C PHE A 55 -5.02 -0.77 3.30
N GLU A 56 -4.34 -1.72 3.92
CA GLU A 56 -3.71 -2.87 3.25
C GLU A 56 -4.77 -3.74 2.57
N GLN A 57 -5.81 -4.14 3.29
CA GLN A 57 -6.93 -4.89 2.75
C GLN A 57 -7.58 -4.15 1.57
N THR A 58 -7.92 -2.86 1.75
CA THR A 58 -8.54 -2.06 0.68
C THR A 58 -7.63 -1.94 -0.55
N ARG A 59 -6.32 -1.87 -0.35
CA ARG A 59 -5.34 -1.80 -1.44
C ARG A 59 -5.25 -3.13 -2.17
N GLU A 60 -5.31 -4.26 -1.48
CA GLU A 60 -5.34 -5.59 -2.07
C GLU A 60 -6.62 -5.79 -2.91
N GLU A 61 -7.79 -5.52 -2.32
CA GLU A 61 -9.07 -5.61 -3.03
C GLU A 61 -9.09 -4.76 -4.31
N ARG A 62 -8.57 -3.53 -4.24
CA ARG A 62 -8.46 -2.66 -5.43
C ARG A 62 -7.47 -3.20 -6.46
N ARG A 63 -6.37 -3.82 -6.04
CA ARG A 63 -5.41 -4.42 -7.00
C ARG A 63 -6.08 -5.57 -7.75
N GLU A 64 -6.81 -6.43 -7.04
CA GLU A 64 -7.55 -7.54 -7.66
C GLU A 64 -8.61 -7.02 -8.64
N GLU A 65 -9.37 -5.99 -8.26
CA GLU A 65 -10.35 -5.34 -9.13
C GLU A 65 -9.70 -4.79 -10.41
N MET A 66 -8.59 -4.05 -10.29
CA MET A 66 -7.89 -3.51 -11.46
C MET A 66 -7.28 -4.60 -12.35
N GLN A 67 -6.75 -5.67 -11.77
CA GLN A 67 -6.22 -6.80 -12.55
C GLN A 67 -7.32 -7.47 -13.36
N LYS A 68 -8.49 -7.66 -12.73
CA LYS A 68 -9.66 -8.21 -13.41
C LYS A 68 -10.15 -7.31 -14.53
N GLU A 69 -10.31 -6.01 -14.29
CA GLU A 69 -10.70 -5.05 -15.34
C GLU A 69 -9.69 -5.02 -16.49
N PHE A 70 -8.40 -5.13 -16.20
CA PHE A 70 -7.35 -5.19 -17.21
C PHE A 70 -7.49 -6.44 -18.08
N GLU A 71 -7.70 -7.61 -17.48
CA GLU A 71 -7.94 -8.87 -18.21
C GLU A 71 -9.20 -8.80 -19.09
N GLU A 72 -10.30 -8.28 -18.55
CA GLU A 72 -11.56 -8.11 -19.28
C GLU A 72 -11.41 -7.18 -20.49
N ASN A 73 -10.66 -6.09 -20.34
CA ASN A 73 -10.35 -5.18 -21.45
C ASN A 73 -9.53 -5.86 -22.55
N LEU A 74 -8.56 -6.71 -22.18
CA LEU A 74 -7.79 -7.49 -23.15
C LEU A 74 -8.66 -8.55 -23.84
N ASP A 75 -9.56 -9.20 -23.12
CA ASP A 75 -10.54 -10.12 -23.72
C ASP A 75 -11.43 -9.43 -24.75
N GLN A 76 -11.89 -8.22 -24.42
CA GLN A 76 -12.67 -7.44 -25.37
C GLN A 76 -11.82 -7.02 -26.58
N ALA A 77 -10.54 -6.66 -26.39
CA ALA A 77 -9.64 -6.34 -27.49
C ALA A 77 -9.36 -7.54 -28.42
N VAL A 78 -9.33 -8.77 -27.88
CA VAL A 78 -9.24 -10.01 -28.68
C VAL A 78 -10.54 -10.23 -29.47
N LYS A 79 -11.71 -10.09 -28.83
CA LYS A 79 -13.03 -10.22 -29.48
C LYS A 79 -13.22 -9.19 -30.60
N ASP A 80 -12.74 -7.97 -30.37
CA ASP A 80 -12.76 -6.87 -31.34
C ASP A 80 -11.72 -7.06 -32.47
N GLY A 81 -10.84 -8.05 -32.37
CA GLY A 81 -9.77 -8.31 -33.34
C GLY A 81 -8.65 -7.27 -33.33
N LYS A 82 -8.56 -6.42 -32.30
CA LYS A 82 -7.50 -5.41 -32.14
C LYS A 82 -6.17 -6.04 -31.76
N ILE A 83 -6.22 -7.16 -31.04
CA ILE A 83 -5.07 -7.98 -30.67
C ILE A 83 -5.38 -9.46 -30.88
N THR A 84 -4.34 -10.28 -30.99
CA THR A 84 -4.46 -11.75 -31.01
C THR A 84 -4.44 -12.33 -29.59
N ALA A 85 -4.85 -13.60 -29.44
CA ALA A 85 -4.74 -14.32 -28.16
C ALA A 85 -3.28 -14.40 -27.66
N GLU A 86 -2.32 -14.63 -28.56
CA GLU A 86 -0.89 -14.65 -28.23
C GLU A 86 -0.39 -13.27 -27.75
N GLN A 87 -0.89 -12.19 -28.35
CA GLN A 87 -0.57 -10.83 -27.90
C GLN A 87 -1.15 -10.54 -26.52
N LYS A 88 -2.36 -11.00 -26.21
CA LYS A 88 -2.94 -10.91 -24.85
C LYS A 88 -2.02 -11.58 -23.83
N GLU A 89 -1.59 -12.82 -24.07
CA GLU A 89 -0.71 -13.56 -23.15
C GLU A 89 0.63 -12.84 -22.93
N THR A 90 1.21 -12.30 -24.01
CA THR A 90 2.45 -11.52 -23.93
C THR A 90 2.28 -10.25 -23.09
N ILE A 91 1.15 -9.55 -23.25
CA ILE A 91 0.84 -8.35 -22.48
C ILE A 91 0.65 -8.69 -20.99
N LEU A 92 -0.08 -9.76 -20.67
CA LEU A 92 -0.29 -10.20 -19.28
C LEU A 92 1.03 -10.57 -18.59
N SER A 93 1.88 -11.32 -19.28
CA SER A 93 3.22 -11.66 -18.78
C SER A 93 4.03 -10.38 -18.51
N LYS A 94 4.00 -9.43 -19.46
CA LYS A 94 4.74 -8.17 -19.29
C LYS A 94 4.20 -7.30 -18.16
N HIS A 95 2.88 -7.28 -17.97
CA HIS A 95 2.23 -6.58 -16.89
C HIS A 95 2.68 -7.13 -15.53
N SER A 96 2.66 -8.46 -15.36
CA SER A 96 3.14 -9.11 -14.13
C SER A 96 4.63 -8.82 -13.84
N GLU A 97 5.49 -8.79 -14.86
CA GLU A 97 6.89 -8.37 -14.69
C GLU A 97 7.02 -6.93 -14.19
N ILE A 98 6.21 -6.01 -14.74
CA ILE A 98 6.21 -4.60 -14.34
C ILE A 98 5.71 -4.46 -12.90
N GLU A 99 4.65 -5.16 -12.51
CA GLU A 99 4.13 -5.14 -11.14
C GLU A 99 5.20 -5.56 -10.13
N LYS A 100 5.93 -6.66 -10.41
CA LYS A 100 7.04 -7.11 -9.56
C LYS A 100 8.15 -6.07 -9.43
N LYS A 101 8.57 -5.46 -10.55
CA LYS A 101 9.59 -4.39 -10.51
C LYS A 101 9.11 -3.16 -9.74
N MET A 102 7.84 -2.82 -9.86
CA MET A 102 7.27 -1.70 -9.10
C MET A 102 7.20 -2.00 -7.61
N GLU A 103 7.00 -3.25 -7.22
CA GLU A 103 7.10 -3.70 -5.83
C GLU A 103 8.53 -3.62 -5.30
N GLU A 104 9.51 -4.14 -6.05
CA GLU A 104 10.93 -4.02 -5.71
C GLU A 104 11.36 -2.55 -5.54
N VAL A 105 10.93 -1.67 -6.46
CA VAL A 105 11.20 -0.23 -6.37
C VAL A 105 10.54 0.37 -5.12
N ARG A 106 9.32 -0.03 -4.76
CA ARG A 106 8.67 0.47 -3.54
C ARG A 106 9.42 0.05 -2.29
N THR A 107 9.83 -1.21 -2.20
CA THR A 107 10.65 -1.70 -1.08
C THR A 107 11.97 -0.96 -1.00
N ALA A 108 12.68 -0.80 -2.12
CA ALA A 108 13.93 -0.02 -2.14
C ALA A 108 13.73 1.46 -1.76
N GLN A 109 12.56 2.03 -2.07
CA GLN A 109 12.20 3.38 -1.65
C GLN A 109 11.92 3.48 -0.15
N GLU A 110 11.26 2.48 0.43
CA GLU A 110 11.04 2.39 1.88
C GLU A 110 12.37 2.20 2.62
N ASP A 111 13.23 1.30 2.13
CA ASP A 111 14.57 1.08 2.66
C ASP A 111 15.42 2.35 2.66
N LEU A 112 15.39 3.12 1.56
CA LEU A 112 16.15 4.37 1.49
C LEU A 112 15.62 5.43 2.46
N ARG A 113 14.29 5.50 2.67
CA ARG A 113 13.71 6.42 3.65
C ARG A 113 14.16 6.05 5.06
N ASN A 114 14.05 4.76 5.41
CA ASN A 114 14.46 4.27 6.72
C ASN A 114 15.95 4.56 6.96
N TRP A 115 16.81 4.28 5.97
CA TRP A 115 18.23 4.61 6.06
C TRP A 115 18.47 6.11 6.26
N ALA A 116 17.75 6.97 5.55
CA ALA A 116 17.92 8.41 5.69
C ALA A 116 17.46 8.90 7.08
N ASP A 117 16.33 8.40 7.57
CA ASP A 117 15.81 8.70 8.90
C ASP A 117 16.80 8.25 10.00
N GLU A 118 17.40 7.06 9.86
CA GLU A 118 18.44 6.54 10.77
C GLU A 118 19.73 7.38 10.78
N ASN A 119 19.99 8.13 9.72
CA ASN A 119 21.21 8.92 9.56
C ASN A 119 20.95 10.43 9.71
N ASP A 120 19.77 10.84 10.15
CA ASP A 120 19.35 12.25 10.27
C ASP A 120 19.50 13.03 8.94
N ILE A 121 19.24 12.36 7.80
CA ILE A 121 19.36 12.92 6.46
C ILE A 121 17.99 13.34 5.92
N ASP A 122 17.81 14.64 5.63
CA ASP A 122 16.63 15.11 4.90
C ASP A 122 16.77 14.86 3.39
N LEU A 123 16.16 13.77 2.92
CA LEU A 123 16.13 13.43 1.48
C LEU A 123 15.48 14.51 0.62
N GLN A 124 14.58 15.35 1.16
CA GLN A 124 13.95 16.43 0.42
C GLN A 124 14.91 17.60 0.17
N GLU A 125 15.81 17.86 1.12
CA GLU A 125 16.86 18.88 0.99
C GLU A 125 17.91 18.44 -0.05
N ILE A 126 18.28 17.16 -0.06
CA ILE A 126 19.34 16.62 -0.93
C ILE A 126 18.84 16.29 -2.34
N MET A 127 17.57 15.87 -2.47
CA MET A 127 16.95 15.56 -3.76
C MET A 127 15.71 16.44 -4.01
N PRO A 128 15.87 17.77 -4.14
CA PRO A 128 14.77 18.68 -4.38
C PRO A 128 14.14 18.39 -5.75
N GLY A 129 12.84 18.10 -5.76
CA GLY A 129 12.06 17.86 -6.99
C GLY A 129 12.19 16.46 -7.60
N LYS A 130 13.04 15.58 -7.06
CA LYS A 130 13.08 14.14 -7.41
C LYS A 130 12.36 13.32 -6.34
N GLY A 131 11.20 13.80 -5.91
CA GLY A 131 10.51 13.29 -4.74
C GLY A 131 10.30 11.77 -4.78
N PHE A 132 10.74 11.11 -3.72
CA PHE A 132 10.12 9.90 -3.19
C PHE A 132 8.66 10.27 -2.87
N GLY A 133 7.78 10.22 -3.88
CA GLY A 133 6.36 10.57 -3.76
C GLY A 133 5.99 12.05 -3.99
N GLY A 134 6.65 12.75 -4.93
CA GLY A 134 6.23 14.12 -5.32
C GLY A 134 4.85 14.17 -6.02
N PRO A 135 4.08 15.27 -5.89
CA PRO A 135 2.75 15.42 -6.50
C PRO A 135 2.87 15.62 -8.02
N GLY A 136 2.99 14.53 -8.77
CA GLY A 136 3.05 14.55 -10.24
C GLY A 136 2.68 13.23 -10.92
N MET A 137 2.37 12.18 -10.17
CA MET A 137 1.97 10.85 -10.68
C MET A 137 0.51 10.50 -10.35
N ARG A 138 -0.32 11.50 -10.03
CA ARG A 138 -1.78 11.38 -10.02
C ARG A 138 -2.33 12.27 -11.13
N GLY A 139 -2.67 11.69 -12.28
CA GLY A 139 -3.41 12.39 -13.34
C GLY A 139 -2.59 12.76 -14.57
N LEU A 140 -2.12 11.76 -15.30
CA LEU A 140 -2.07 11.82 -16.77
C LEU A 140 -2.92 10.66 -17.29
N GLY A 141 -4.22 10.83 -17.11
CA GLY A 141 -5.28 10.06 -17.73
C GLY A 141 -6.41 11.04 -18.02
N MET A 142 -6.30 11.69 -19.18
CA MET A 142 -7.48 12.14 -19.94
C MET A 142 -8.15 10.90 -20.53
#